data_AF-A0A553WCV8-F1
#
_entry.id   AF-A0A553WCV8-F1
#
_cell.length_a   1.000
_cell.length_b   1.000
_cell.length_c   1.000
_cell.angle_alpha   90.00
_cell.angle_beta   90.00
_cell.angle_gamma   90.00
#
_symmetry.space_group_name_H-M   'P 1'
#
loop_
_entity.id
_entity.type
_entity.pdbx_description
1 polymer ?
#
loop_
_entity_poly.entity_id
_entity_poly.type
_entity_poly.pdbx_seq_one_letter_code
_entity_poly.pdbx_strand_id
1 'polypeptide(L)'
;MSDLFSDLYRYRQREGKNNYEDWLTECLAAILRALPKEPFSKFMSALTGQSENAIAQIHGDISISTQVTIGRGATRTQRPDLIISIAPMKQQGGCEPSQPWLLFENKVASHVDEQKTEVGDVENQLHRYGYWLQHQKFDRTGLIQGLVFVTHQTPVPEDFITNGSKHPAYETLGRNCTSWSQIACLLKDVCADASEQEHYRTLVAAYWCFLERHGMQDAYPEYRDFSALANFIEVVDPFTKLVNEMIGKLNGLAPSNGRVVWASADAEGGSFNAYRFLAKTERYDSNTYVATGIWFPDRGEGLYLEEIEEQTGRPVSFAPKVYIQLANEKDDALLALEGKPDKDWYRIYSDFFTFRDVASFPPEPSACSNAILNWVEIEGAKLKVLLAR
;
A
#
# COMPACT_ATOMS: atom_id res chain seq x y z
N MET A 1 22.34 20.25 15.76
CA MET A 1 22.79 19.91 14.39
C MET A 1 21.55 19.86 13.53
N SER A 2 21.37 20.81 12.60
CA SER A 2 20.25 20.75 11.66
C SER A 2 20.50 19.59 10.70
N ASP A 3 19.47 18.77 10.50
CA ASP A 3 19.51 17.62 9.61
C ASP A 3 19.59 18.15 8.17
N LEU A 4 20.62 17.77 7.42
CA LEU A 4 20.90 18.24 6.05
C LEU A 4 19.66 18.11 5.14
N PHE A 5 18.84 17.09 5.38
CA PHE A 5 17.57 16.87 4.67
C PHE A 5 16.43 17.76 5.14
N SER A 6 16.42 18.18 6.41
CA SER A 6 15.44 19.16 6.92
C SER A 6 15.65 20.55 6.31
N ASP A 7 16.90 20.95 6.06
CA ASP A 7 17.21 22.25 5.45
C ASP A 7 16.93 22.24 3.93
N LEU A 8 17.20 21.12 3.22
CA LEU A 8 16.79 20.91 1.82
C LEU A 8 15.26 20.86 1.65
N TYR A 9 14.55 20.25 2.61
CA TYR A 9 13.09 20.15 2.59
C TYR A 9 12.38 21.48 2.90
N ARG A 10 12.87 22.24 3.90
CA ARG A 10 12.36 23.59 4.21
C ARG A 10 12.48 24.55 3.03
N TYR A 11 13.41 24.30 2.11
CA TYR A 11 13.55 25.08 0.89
C TYR A 11 12.46 24.78 -0.17
N ARG A 12 11.95 23.53 -0.24
CA ARG A 12 10.87 23.12 -1.18
C ARG A 12 9.45 23.34 -0.63
N GLN A 13 9.23 23.36 0.69
CA GLN A 13 7.90 23.61 1.28
C GLN A 13 7.34 25.02 1.08
N ARG A 14 8.12 25.98 0.56
CA ARG A 14 7.64 27.35 0.29
C ARG A 14 6.52 27.43 -0.76
N GLU A 15 6.15 26.32 -1.40
CA GLU A 15 5.08 26.23 -2.41
C GLU A 15 3.80 25.49 -1.95
N GLY A 16 3.54 25.35 -0.65
CA GLY A 16 2.23 24.93 -0.15
C GLY A 16 1.82 23.48 -0.45
N LYS A 17 2.76 22.62 -0.87
CA LYS A 17 2.55 21.17 -1.03
C LYS A 17 3.39 20.41 -0.01
N ASN A 18 2.75 19.66 0.89
CA ASN A 18 3.41 18.63 1.68
C ASN A 18 3.81 17.47 0.76
N ASN A 19 4.94 17.59 0.05
CA ASN A 19 5.35 16.58 -0.92
C ASN A 19 6.29 15.55 -0.27
N TYR A 20 5.74 14.73 0.65
CA TYR A 20 6.47 13.62 1.27
C TYR A 20 7.06 12.68 0.23
N GLU A 21 6.36 12.48 -0.89
CA GLU A 21 6.80 11.65 -2.01
C GLU A 21 8.14 12.11 -2.59
N ASP A 22 8.25 13.39 -2.95
CA ASP A 22 9.52 13.96 -3.43
C ASP A 22 10.63 13.85 -2.38
N TRP A 23 10.32 14.10 -1.11
CA TRP A 23 11.33 14.09 -0.04
C TRP A 23 11.89 12.69 0.21
N LEU A 24 11.02 11.68 0.32
CA LEU A 24 11.41 10.29 0.54
C LEU A 24 12.24 9.78 -0.63
N THR A 25 11.86 10.14 -1.85
CA THR A 25 12.60 9.82 -3.07
C THR A 25 13.98 10.46 -3.12
N GLU A 26 14.12 11.74 -2.76
CA GLU A 26 15.44 12.39 -2.68
C GLU A 26 16.32 11.79 -1.57
N CYS A 27 15.73 11.43 -0.43
CA CYS A 27 16.46 10.75 0.66
C CYS A 27 16.96 9.38 0.23
N LEU A 28 16.10 8.57 -0.38
CA LEU A 28 16.50 7.27 -0.92
C LEU A 28 17.60 7.43 -1.98
N ALA A 29 17.44 8.37 -2.92
CA ALA A 29 18.46 8.63 -3.93
C ALA A 29 19.81 9.03 -3.33
N ALA A 30 19.81 9.89 -2.30
CA ALA A 30 21.02 10.29 -1.60
C ALA A 30 21.70 9.12 -0.87
N ILE A 31 20.91 8.28 -0.17
CA ILE A 31 21.43 7.07 0.48
C ILE A 31 22.05 6.15 -0.56
N LEU A 32 21.34 5.81 -1.63
CA LEU A 32 21.81 4.89 -2.66
C LEU A 32 23.09 5.38 -3.36
N ARG A 33 23.25 6.69 -3.57
CA ARG A 33 24.50 7.28 -4.10
C ARG A 33 25.67 7.17 -3.13
N ALA A 34 25.39 7.18 -1.82
CA ALA A 34 26.40 7.11 -0.77
C ALA A 34 26.79 5.68 -0.38
N LEU A 35 25.97 4.68 -0.69
CA LEU A 35 26.24 3.28 -0.32
C LEU A 35 27.49 2.75 -1.05
N PRO A 36 28.43 2.12 -0.31
CA PRO A 36 29.52 1.40 -0.92
C PRO A 36 29.00 0.15 -1.66
N LYS A 37 29.85 -0.39 -2.53
CA LYS A 37 29.51 -1.47 -3.48
C LYS A 37 28.78 -2.65 -2.84
N GLU A 38 29.28 -3.15 -1.71
CA GLU A 38 28.73 -4.34 -1.06
C GLU A 38 27.34 -4.09 -0.43
N PRO A 39 27.13 -3.10 0.46
CA PRO A 39 25.80 -2.76 0.94
C PRO A 39 24.81 -2.42 -0.19
N PHE A 40 25.29 -1.74 -1.23
CA PHE A 40 24.46 -1.44 -2.41
C PHE A 40 24.01 -2.72 -3.13
N SER A 41 24.92 -3.66 -3.42
CA SER A 41 24.56 -4.90 -4.11
C SER A 41 23.62 -5.77 -3.30
N LYS A 42 23.83 -5.87 -1.98
CA LYS A 42 22.94 -6.59 -1.06
C LYS A 42 21.54 -5.97 -1.03
N PHE A 43 21.45 -4.64 -0.87
CA PHE A 43 20.17 -3.94 -0.84
C PHE A 43 19.38 -4.13 -2.14
N MET A 44 20.02 -3.89 -3.28
CA MET A 44 19.36 -4.00 -4.58
C MET A 44 19.00 -5.45 -4.94
N SER A 45 19.81 -6.43 -4.49
CA SER A 45 19.49 -7.85 -4.65
C SER A 45 18.25 -8.23 -3.84
N ALA A 46 18.19 -7.83 -2.56
CA ALA A 46 17.02 -8.07 -1.71
C ALA A 46 15.75 -7.38 -2.24
N LEU A 47 15.89 -6.15 -2.76
CA LEU A 47 14.77 -5.38 -3.31
C LEU A 47 14.23 -5.94 -4.63
N THR A 48 15.09 -6.50 -5.49
CA THR A 48 14.72 -6.87 -6.86
C THR A 48 14.72 -8.36 -7.16
N GLY A 49 15.26 -9.18 -6.25
CA GLY A 49 15.51 -10.62 -6.46
C GLY A 49 16.63 -10.94 -7.46
N GLN A 50 17.33 -9.93 -7.99
CA GLN A 50 18.42 -10.12 -8.95
C GLN A 50 19.73 -10.52 -8.26
N SER A 51 20.64 -11.12 -9.01
CA SER A 51 21.93 -11.62 -8.49
C SER A 51 22.79 -10.51 -7.90
N GLU A 52 23.15 -10.62 -6.62
CA GLU A 52 24.06 -9.70 -5.94
C GLU A 52 25.37 -9.51 -6.72
N ASN A 53 25.94 -10.62 -7.23
CA ASN A 53 27.18 -10.59 -8.02
C ASN A 53 27.03 -9.78 -9.31
N ALA A 54 25.91 -9.90 -10.01
CA ALA A 54 25.66 -9.15 -11.24
C ALA A 54 25.50 -7.64 -10.95
N ILE A 55 24.83 -7.29 -9.86
CA ILE A 55 24.67 -5.90 -9.41
C ILE A 55 26.02 -5.31 -8.98
N ALA A 56 26.82 -6.07 -8.24
CA ALA A 56 28.15 -5.67 -7.80
C ALA A 56 29.08 -5.33 -8.99
N GLN A 57 28.92 -6.00 -10.14
CA GLN A 57 29.74 -5.75 -11.33
C GLN A 57 29.47 -4.40 -11.99
N ILE A 58 28.24 -3.89 -11.89
CA ILE A 58 27.84 -2.62 -12.53
C ILE A 58 27.91 -1.41 -11.60
N HIS A 59 28.23 -1.59 -10.30
CA HIS A 59 28.13 -0.52 -9.29
C HIS A 59 28.82 0.80 -9.69
N GLY A 60 30.02 0.72 -10.27
CA GLY A 60 30.77 1.90 -10.72
C GLY A 60 30.17 2.62 -11.94
N ASP A 61 29.24 1.99 -12.64
CA ASP A 61 28.57 2.49 -13.84
C ASP A 61 27.15 3.01 -13.53
N ILE A 62 26.70 2.94 -12.28
CA ILE A 62 25.35 3.32 -11.88
C ILE A 62 25.22 4.85 -11.76
N SER A 63 24.11 5.34 -12.30
CA SER A 63 23.63 6.71 -12.14
C SER A 63 22.23 6.69 -11.54
N ILE A 64 21.99 7.55 -10.56
CA ILE A 64 20.75 7.62 -9.79
C ILE A 64 20.20 9.03 -9.98
N SER A 65 19.05 9.13 -10.62
CA SER A 65 18.45 10.40 -11.04
C SER A 65 17.01 10.50 -10.57
N THR A 66 16.67 11.59 -9.88
CA THR A 66 15.29 11.92 -9.51
C THR A 66 14.72 12.91 -10.53
N GLN A 67 13.39 13.02 -10.60
CA GLN A 67 12.72 14.09 -11.35
C GLN A 67 13.03 14.08 -12.87
N VAL A 68 13.36 12.92 -13.43
CA VAL A 68 13.71 12.78 -14.85
C VAL A 68 12.45 12.85 -15.70
N THR A 69 12.45 13.67 -16.73
CA THR A 69 11.34 13.70 -17.69
C THR A 69 11.52 12.61 -18.74
N ILE A 70 10.53 11.73 -18.86
CA ILE A 70 10.45 10.72 -19.92
C ILE A 70 9.37 11.10 -20.94
N GLY A 71 9.61 10.80 -22.22
CA GLY A 71 8.66 11.10 -23.30
C GLY A 71 7.78 9.90 -23.65
N ARG A 72 6.50 10.15 -23.93
CA ARG A 72 5.61 9.25 -24.68
C ARG A 72 5.23 9.92 -26.01
N GLY A 73 6.05 9.73 -27.03
CA GLY A 73 5.84 10.39 -28.33
C GLY A 73 5.92 11.93 -28.26
N ALA A 74 5.35 12.61 -29.26
CA ALA A 74 5.60 14.02 -29.53
C ALA A 74 4.93 15.03 -28.57
N THR A 75 4.04 14.62 -27.65
CA THR A 75 3.17 15.59 -26.93
C THR A 75 2.95 15.34 -25.43
N ARG A 76 3.44 14.25 -24.84
CA ARG A 76 3.25 13.99 -23.40
C ARG A 76 4.55 13.61 -22.70
N THR A 77 4.92 14.43 -21.73
CA THR A 77 6.05 14.21 -20.81
C THR A 77 5.53 13.70 -19.47
N GLN A 78 6.19 12.67 -18.93
CA GLN A 78 5.95 12.16 -17.58
C GLN A 78 7.21 12.27 -16.74
N ARG A 79 7.06 12.23 -15.42
CA ARG A 79 8.18 12.36 -14.49
C ARG A 79 8.13 11.23 -13.46
N PRO A 80 8.81 10.09 -13.69
CA PRO A 80 9.04 9.12 -12.64
C PRO A 80 9.79 9.74 -11.47
N ASP A 81 9.55 9.20 -10.28
CA ASP A 81 10.12 9.72 -9.05
C ASP A 81 11.63 9.49 -8.99
N LEU A 82 12.07 8.26 -9.31
CA LEU A 82 13.49 7.88 -9.34
C LEU A 82 13.79 6.90 -10.47
N ILE A 83 14.90 7.13 -11.18
CA ILE A 83 15.47 6.22 -12.19
C ILE A 83 16.90 5.86 -11.80
N ILE A 84 17.22 4.58 -11.87
CA ILE A 84 18.58 4.04 -11.78
C ILE A 84 18.96 3.56 -13.17
N SER A 85 20.02 4.14 -13.75
CA SER A 85 20.52 3.82 -15.08
C SER A 85 21.97 3.36 -15.02
N ILE A 86 22.36 2.49 -15.95
CA ILE A 86 23.72 1.95 -16.07
C ILE A 86 24.39 2.60 -17.28
N ALA A 87 25.61 3.12 -17.09
CA ALA A 87 26.40 3.68 -18.18
C ALA A 87 26.57 2.64 -19.30
N PRO A 88 26.61 3.05 -20.58
CA PRO A 88 26.78 2.12 -21.70
C PRO A 88 28.09 1.35 -21.57
N MET A 89 28.16 0.13 -22.13
CA MET A 89 29.44 -0.55 -22.25
C MET A 89 30.30 0.28 -23.20
N LYS A 90 31.56 0.54 -22.83
CA LYS A 90 32.53 1.23 -23.70
C LYS A 90 32.82 0.39 -24.94
N GLN A 91 31.95 0.45 -25.94
CA GLN A 91 32.28 0.01 -27.29
C GLN A 91 33.01 1.14 -28.00
N GLN A 92 34.06 0.80 -28.74
CA GLN A 92 34.94 1.75 -29.40
C GLN A 92 34.15 2.66 -30.36
N GLY A 93 33.96 3.92 -29.98
CA GLY A 93 33.61 5.01 -30.91
C GLY A 93 32.24 5.65 -30.81
N GLY A 94 31.38 5.30 -29.84
CA GLY A 94 30.04 5.91 -29.69
C GLY A 94 29.72 6.41 -28.27
N CYS A 95 29.11 7.59 -28.16
CA CYS A 95 28.40 8.03 -26.95
C CYS A 95 26.98 7.44 -26.98
N GLU A 96 26.83 6.17 -26.61
CA GLU A 96 25.48 5.65 -26.33
C GLU A 96 24.90 6.29 -25.06
N PRO A 97 23.57 6.48 -24.97
CA PRO A 97 22.96 6.94 -23.73
C PRO A 97 23.00 5.85 -22.65
N SER A 98 22.98 6.25 -21.39
CA SER A 98 22.80 5.35 -20.24
C SER A 98 21.53 4.52 -20.40
N GLN A 99 21.59 3.25 -20.03
CA GLN A 99 20.45 2.32 -20.13
C GLN A 99 19.67 2.32 -18.81
N PRO A 100 18.38 2.69 -18.79
CA PRO A 100 17.58 2.67 -17.58
C PRO A 100 17.37 1.24 -17.10
N TRP A 101 17.78 0.95 -15.88
CA TRP A 101 17.67 -0.37 -15.26
C TRP A 101 16.42 -0.46 -14.41
N LEU A 102 16.24 0.46 -13.46
CA LEU A 102 15.12 0.46 -12.52
C LEU A 102 14.42 1.80 -12.54
N LEU A 103 13.09 1.77 -12.54
CA LEU A 103 12.25 2.93 -12.39
C LEU A 103 11.37 2.75 -11.16
N PHE A 104 11.43 3.74 -10.27
CA PHE A 104 10.68 3.81 -9.04
C PHE A 104 9.52 4.78 -9.22
N GLU A 105 8.34 4.34 -8.82
CA GLU A 105 7.18 5.20 -8.59
C GLU A 105 6.80 5.01 -7.13
N ASN A 106 6.52 6.11 -6.43
CA ASN A 106 6.13 6.04 -5.05
C ASN A 106 4.82 6.76 -4.76
N LYS A 107 4.04 6.18 -3.84
CA LYS A 107 2.81 6.79 -3.34
C LYS A 107 2.73 6.69 -1.83
N VAL A 108 2.51 7.80 -1.13
CA VAL A 108 2.36 7.76 0.33
C VAL A 108 0.91 7.48 0.70
N ALA A 109 -0.03 8.34 0.28
CA ALA A 109 -1.44 8.26 0.64
C ALA A 109 -2.40 8.58 -0.53
N SER A 110 -1.87 8.72 -1.75
CA SER A 110 -2.64 9.10 -2.94
C SER A 110 -2.80 7.94 -3.91
N HIS A 111 -3.92 7.88 -4.61
CA HIS A 111 -4.17 6.89 -5.65
C HIS A 111 -3.13 6.95 -6.79
N VAL A 112 -2.95 5.82 -7.46
CA VAL A 112 -2.17 5.75 -8.71
C VAL A 112 -2.97 6.44 -9.81
N ASP A 113 -2.34 7.35 -10.56
CA ASP A 113 -3.04 8.15 -11.56
C ASP A 113 -3.60 7.29 -12.71
N GLU A 114 -4.93 7.18 -12.76
CA GLU A 114 -5.68 6.47 -13.79
C GLU A 114 -6.17 7.42 -14.89
N GLN A 115 -6.06 6.96 -16.14
CA GLN A 115 -6.60 7.67 -17.30
C GLN A 115 -7.43 6.70 -18.14
N LYS A 116 -8.60 7.14 -18.59
CA LYS A 116 -9.35 6.39 -19.60
C LYS A 116 -8.72 6.65 -20.97
N THR A 117 -8.37 5.56 -21.65
CA THR A 117 -7.94 5.58 -23.05
C THR A 117 -9.12 5.86 -23.98
N GLU A 118 -8.84 6.17 -25.24
CA GLU A 118 -9.86 6.43 -26.28
C GLU A 118 -10.79 5.22 -26.53
N VAL A 119 -10.33 4.02 -26.17
CA VAL A 119 -11.07 2.75 -26.31
C VAL A 119 -11.87 2.41 -25.04
N GLY A 120 -11.76 3.24 -23.99
CA GLY A 120 -12.47 3.07 -22.72
C GLY A 120 -11.71 2.30 -21.65
N ASP A 121 -10.55 1.73 -21.96
CA ASP A 121 -9.70 1.02 -20.99
C ASP A 121 -9.05 1.99 -20.00
N VAL A 122 -8.89 1.58 -18.74
CA VAL A 122 -8.22 2.35 -17.69
C VAL A 122 -6.72 2.05 -17.73
N GLU A 123 -5.91 3.05 -18.08
CA GLU A 123 -4.44 3.00 -18.06
C GLU A 123 -3.93 3.72 -16.80
N ASN A 124 -3.28 2.99 -15.89
CA ASN A 124 -2.67 3.55 -14.69
C ASN A 124 -1.24 4.06 -14.97
N GLN A 125 -0.69 4.83 -14.03
CA GLN A 125 0.65 5.41 -14.16
C GLN A 125 1.76 4.37 -14.30
N LEU A 126 1.65 3.26 -13.58
CA LEU A 126 2.61 2.17 -13.66
C LEU A 126 2.60 1.51 -15.05
N HIS A 127 1.44 1.40 -15.72
CA HIS A 127 1.35 0.91 -17.11
C HIS A 127 2.17 1.80 -18.05
N ARG A 128 2.06 3.12 -17.88
CA ARG A 128 2.75 4.08 -18.73
C ARG A 128 4.26 3.98 -18.56
N TYR A 129 4.73 3.83 -17.32
CA TYR A 129 6.15 3.60 -17.03
C TYR A 129 6.66 2.25 -17.48
N GLY A 130 5.86 1.19 -17.32
CA GLY A 130 6.20 -0.14 -17.81
C GLY A 130 6.38 -0.15 -19.31
N TYR A 131 5.38 0.37 -20.03
CA TYR A 131 5.45 0.50 -21.48
C TYR A 131 6.68 1.29 -21.91
N TRP A 132 6.96 2.44 -21.31
CA TRP A 132 8.15 3.22 -21.65
C TRP A 132 9.45 2.44 -21.40
N LEU A 133 9.58 1.79 -20.25
CA LEU A 133 10.80 1.09 -19.82
C LEU A 133 11.12 -0.11 -20.73
N GLN A 134 10.10 -0.88 -21.13
CA GLN A 134 10.24 -2.01 -22.06
C GLN A 134 10.76 -1.61 -23.44
N HIS A 135 10.50 -0.38 -23.87
CA HIS A 135 10.96 0.14 -25.16
C HIS A 135 12.35 0.78 -25.07
N GLN A 136 12.99 0.78 -23.90
CA GLN A 136 14.37 1.22 -23.74
C GLN A 136 15.33 0.08 -24.07
N LYS A 137 16.47 0.42 -24.67
CA LYS A 137 17.54 -0.57 -24.86
C LYS A 137 18.11 -0.95 -23.50
N PHE A 138 18.14 -2.25 -23.22
CA PHE A 138 18.78 -2.80 -22.04
C PHE A 138 19.45 -4.13 -22.36
N ASP A 139 20.77 -4.16 -22.25
CA ASP A 139 21.57 -5.35 -22.53
C ASP A 139 22.62 -5.52 -21.43
N ARG A 140 22.18 -6.08 -20.31
CA ARG A 140 23.02 -6.32 -19.12
C ARG A 140 22.85 -7.78 -18.71
N THR A 141 23.90 -8.56 -18.96
CA THR A 141 23.91 -9.99 -18.63
C THR A 141 23.62 -10.22 -17.14
N GLY A 142 22.63 -11.07 -16.85
CA GLY A 142 22.26 -11.42 -15.47
C GLY A 142 21.38 -10.40 -14.76
N LEU A 143 20.97 -9.33 -15.43
CA LEU A 143 20.04 -8.33 -14.93
C LEU A 143 18.82 -8.20 -15.85
N ILE A 144 17.70 -7.80 -15.27
CA ILE A 144 16.47 -7.47 -15.97
C ILE A 144 16.09 -6.03 -15.63
N GLN A 145 15.45 -5.32 -16.55
CA GLN A 145 14.82 -4.05 -16.21
C GLN A 145 13.66 -4.29 -15.25
N GLY A 146 13.39 -3.32 -14.39
CA GLY A 146 12.32 -3.46 -13.42
C GLY A 146 11.61 -2.17 -13.02
N LEU A 147 10.35 -2.34 -12.66
CA LEU A 147 9.56 -1.34 -11.97
C LEU A 147 9.53 -1.66 -10.48
N VAL A 148 9.77 -0.63 -9.67
CA VAL A 148 9.63 -0.71 -8.22
C VAL A 148 8.53 0.24 -7.78
N PHE A 149 7.44 -0.31 -7.25
CA PHE A 149 6.39 0.49 -6.63
C PHE A 149 6.65 0.56 -5.12
N VAL A 150 6.83 1.78 -4.60
CA VAL A 150 7.07 2.02 -3.18
C VAL A 150 5.85 2.69 -2.56
N THR A 151 5.23 2.04 -1.57
CA THR A 151 3.99 2.54 -0.98
C THR A 151 4.01 2.62 0.54
N HIS A 152 3.18 3.48 1.13
CA HIS A 152 2.87 3.41 2.56
C HIS A 152 1.43 2.98 2.81
N GLN A 153 0.45 3.79 2.37
CA GLN A 153 -0.99 3.52 2.52
C GLN A 153 -1.70 3.20 1.19
N THR A 154 -1.02 3.42 0.06
CA THR A 154 -1.64 3.30 -1.27
C THR A 154 -1.72 1.83 -1.69
N PRO A 155 -2.92 1.29 -1.97
CA PRO A 155 -3.06 -0.06 -2.49
C PRO A 155 -2.30 -0.23 -3.81
N VAL A 156 -1.67 -1.38 -3.97
CA VAL A 156 -0.96 -1.71 -5.20
C VAL A 156 -1.99 -2.12 -6.26
N PRO A 157 -1.88 -1.64 -7.51
CA PRO A 157 -2.77 -2.10 -8.58
C PRO A 157 -2.74 -3.63 -8.70
N GLU A 158 -3.93 -4.24 -8.78
CA GLU A 158 -4.10 -5.70 -8.75
C GLU A 158 -3.27 -6.41 -9.82
N ASP A 159 -3.18 -5.80 -10.99
CA ASP A 159 -2.47 -6.33 -12.15
C ASP A 159 -0.95 -6.15 -12.10
N PHE A 160 -0.42 -5.38 -11.13
CA PHE A 160 1.02 -5.18 -10.93
C PHE A 160 1.68 -6.35 -10.21
N ILE A 161 1.05 -6.90 -9.16
CA ILE A 161 1.65 -7.98 -8.34
C ILE A 161 1.21 -9.38 -8.80
N THR A 162 0.03 -9.52 -9.41
CA THR A 162 -0.52 -10.85 -9.71
C THR A 162 0.43 -11.64 -10.61
N ASN A 163 1.03 -12.71 -10.05
CA ASN A 163 1.85 -13.66 -10.78
C ASN A 163 0.99 -14.28 -11.89
N GLY A 164 1.27 -13.91 -13.14
CA GLY A 164 0.48 -14.33 -14.32
C GLY A 164 -0.45 -13.27 -14.90
N SER A 165 -0.60 -12.10 -14.27
CA SER A 165 -1.15 -10.90 -14.95
C SER A 165 -0.23 -10.55 -16.12
N LYS A 166 -0.70 -10.80 -17.34
CA LYS A 166 -0.03 -10.47 -18.60
C LYS A 166 -0.44 -9.09 -19.09
N HIS A 167 -0.47 -8.09 -18.22
CA HIS A 167 -0.67 -6.74 -18.75
C HIS A 167 0.50 -6.44 -19.73
N PRO A 168 0.23 -6.07 -21.00
CA PRO A 168 1.27 -5.96 -22.02
C PRO A 168 2.42 -5.02 -21.63
N ALA A 169 2.12 -4.00 -20.82
CA ALA A 169 3.10 -3.04 -20.30
C ALA A 169 4.20 -3.63 -19.39
N TYR A 170 4.09 -4.89 -18.97
CA TYR A 170 5.02 -5.50 -18.00
C TYR A 170 5.68 -6.81 -18.47
N GLU A 171 5.35 -7.29 -19.67
CA GLU A 171 5.71 -8.62 -20.18
C GLU A 171 7.17 -9.07 -19.97
N THR A 172 8.11 -8.12 -19.99
CA THR A 172 9.56 -8.37 -19.90
C THR A 172 10.22 -7.76 -18.66
N LEU A 173 9.44 -7.14 -17.77
CA LEU A 173 9.96 -6.39 -16.64
C LEU A 173 9.87 -7.19 -15.33
N GLY A 174 10.90 -7.06 -14.50
CA GLY A 174 10.78 -7.35 -13.08
C GLY A 174 9.81 -6.37 -12.44
N ARG A 175 8.90 -6.86 -11.58
CA ARG A 175 7.96 -6.02 -10.85
C ARG A 175 8.15 -6.27 -9.37
N ASN A 176 8.49 -5.22 -8.63
CA ASN A 176 8.67 -5.31 -7.19
C ASN A 176 7.75 -4.28 -6.54
N CYS A 177 7.03 -4.70 -5.51
CA CYS A 177 6.31 -3.80 -4.64
C CYS A 177 6.91 -3.88 -3.24
N THR A 178 7.16 -2.74 -2.64
CA THR A 178 7.68 -2.65 -1.29
C THR A 178 7.08 -1.45 -0.56
N SER A 179 7.41 -1.30 0.72
CA SER A 179 7.04 -0.14 1.51
C SER A 179 8.24 0.68 1.95
N TRP A 180 8.02 1.94 2.29
CA TRP A 180 9.07 2.80 2.84
C TRP A 180 9.70 2.23 4.12
N SER A 181 8.89 1.58 4.97
CA SER A 181 9.32 0.82 6.14
C SER A 181 10.25 -0.34 5.76
N GLN A 182 9.84 -1.18 4.80
CA GLN A 182 10.67 -2.30 4.34
C GLN A 182 12.00 -1.83 3.74
N ILE A 183 12.00 -0.76 2.93
CA ILE A 183 13.22 -0.14 2.43
C ILE A 183 14.13 0.27 3.59
N ALA A 184 13.57 0.90 4.63
CA ALA A 184 14.33 1.34 5.80
C ALA A 184 14.94 0.17 6.59
N CYS A 185 14.18 -0.92 6.77
CA CYS A 185 14.67 -2.15 7.39
C CYS A 185 15.83 -2.75 6.58
N LEU A 186 15.64 -2.92 5.27
CA LEU A 186 16.69 -3.44 4.37
C LEU A 186 17.94 -2.58 4.42
N LEU A 187 17.81 -1.25 4.39
CA LEU A 187 18.93 -0.32 4.49
C LEU A 187 19.67 -0.44 5.83
N LYS A 188 18.95 -0.61 6.95
CA LYS A 188 19.56 -0.84 8.26
C LYS A 188 20.30 -2.17 8.31
N ASP A 189 19.72 -3.23 7.77
CA ASP A 189 20.31 -4.56 7.79
C ASP A 189 21.62 -4.60 6.98
N VAL A 190 21.64 -4.05 5.77
CA VAL A 190 22.86 -4.05 4.95
C VAL A 190 23.93 -3.08 5.46
N CYS A 191 23.57 -2.16 6.35
CA CYS A 191 24.47 -1.20 6.98
C CYS A 191 24.78 -1.56 8.45
N ALA A 192 24.40 -2.74 8.94
CA ALA A 192 24.52 -3.09 10.36
C ALA A 192 25.97 -3.07 10.86
N ASP A 193 26.90 -3.53 10.02
CA ASP A 193 28.33 -3.63 10.33
C ASP A 193 29.11 -2.32 10.05
N ALA A 194 28.47 -1.31 9.46
CA ALA A 194 29.08 -0.02 9.13
C ALA A 194 29.50 0.73 10.40
N SER A 195 30.52 1.59 10.36
CA SER A 195 30.84 2.46 11.51
C SER A 195 29.85 3.62 11.62
N GLU A 196 29.52 4.07 12.83
CA GLU A 196 28.67 5.26 13.05
C GLU A 196 29.22 6.54 12.42
N GLN A 197 30.52 6.59 12.15
CA GLN A 197 31.18 7.72 11.52
C GLN A 197 31.02 7.74 9.99
N GLU A 198 30.51 6.67 9.38
CA GLU A 198 30.31 6.61 7.95
C GLU A 198 29.09 7.43 7.51
N HIS A 199 29.29 8.24 6.47
CA HIS A 199 28.28 9.20 6.03
C HIS A 199 26.95 8.53 5.67
N TYR A 200 26.98 7.41 4.94
CA TYR A 200 25.77 6.70 4.53
C TYR A 200 24.96 6.16 5.73
N ARG A 201 25.62 5.75 6.81
CA ARG A 201 24.94 5.31 8.05
C ARG A 201 24.20 6.47 8.71
N THR A 202 24.77 7.69 8.67
CA THR A 202 24.06 8.90 9.13
C THR A 202 22.83 9.20 8.30
N LEU A 203 22.91 9.05 6.96
CA LEU A 203 21.75 9.25 6.08
C LEU A 203 20.64 8.22 6.34
N VAL A 204 21.00 6.94 6.51
CA VAL A 204 20.04 5.86 6.84
C VAL A 204 19.37 6.12 8.19
N ALA A 205 20.13 6.56 9.20
CA ALA A 205 19.57 6.90 10.51
C ALA A 205 18.61 8.10 10.45
N ALA A 206 18.95 9.14 9.69
CA ALA A 206 18.06 10.30 9.49
C ALA A 206 16.76 9.91 8.77
N TYR A 207 16.88 9.10 7.71
CA TYR A 207 15.73 8.55 6.99
C TYR A 207 14.83 7.70 7.90
N TRP A 208 15.42 6.82 8.71
CA TRP A 208 14.68 6.03 9.71
C TRP A 208 13.94 6.92 10.73
N CYS A 209 14.63 7.89 11.33
CA CYS A 209 14.03 8.82 12.30
C CYS A 209 12.88 9.64 11.68
N PHE A 210 12.98 9.98 10.39
CA PHE A 210 11.89 10.64 9.69
C PHE A 210 10.67 9.73 9.60
N LEU A 211 10.85 8.48 9.15
CA LEU A 211 9.74 7.53 9.05
C LEU A 211 9.09 7.29 10.41
N GLU A 212 9.88 7.18 11.48
CA GLU A 212 9.38 7.03 12.85
C GLU A 212 8.48 8.20 13.25
N ARG A 213 8.96 9.44 13.06
CA ARG A 213 8.24 10.66 13.43
C ARG A 213 6.93 10.87 12.65
N HIS A 214 6.83 10.28 11.46
CA HIS A 214 5.65 10.42 10.60
C HIS A 214 4.79 9.13 10.57
N GLY A 215 5.04 8.17 11.49
CA GLY A 215 4.25 6.93 11.56
C GLY A 215 4.41 6.01 10.34
N MET A 216 5.48 6.20 9.57
CA MET A 216 5.77 5.43 8.35
C MET A 216 6.74 4.27 8.58
N GLN A 217 7.30 4.17 9.79
CA GLN A 217 8.24 3.11 10.19
C GLN A 217 7.53 1.79 10.45
N ASP A 218 6.40 1.83 11.16
CA ASP A 218 5.61 0.65 11.47
C ASP A 218 4.43 0.62 10.51
N ALA A 219 4.44 -0.34 9.58
CA ALA A 219 3.41 -0.44 8.57
C ALA A 219 2.01 -0.73 9.15
N TYR A 220 1.94 -1.07 10.45
CA TYR A 220 0.75 -1.55 11.12
C TYR A 220 0.68 -1.08 12.58
N PRO A 221 -0.53 -0.90 13.13
CA PRO A 221 -0.74 -0.44 14.50
C PRO A 221 -0.33 -1.48 15.56
N GLU A 222 0.22 -1.02 16.68
CA GLU A 222 0.41 -1.81 17.91
C GLU A 222 -0.89 -1.84 18.75
N TYR A 223 -1.00 -2.79 19.69
CA TYR A 223 -2.18 -2.90 20.57
C TYR A 223 -2.51 -1.60 21.34
N ARG A 224 -1.48 -0.85 21.78
CA ARG A 224 -1.68 0.45 22.43
C ARG A 224 -2.33 1.47 21.49
N ASP A 225 -2.08 1.37 20.20
CA ASP A 225 -2.65 2.26 19.19
C ASP A 225 -4.14 1.98 19.02
N PHE A 226 -4.60 0.72 19.16
CA PHE A 226 -6.04 0.40 19.13
C PHE A 226 -6.77 1.01 20.34
N SER A 227 -6.10 1.06 21.50
CA SER A 227 -6.64 1.70 22.70
C SER A 227 -6.60 3.23 22.60
N ALA A 228 -5.59 3.80 21.94
CA ALA A 228 -5.49 5.22 21.66
C ALA A 228 -6.49 5.68 20.59
N LEU A 229 -6.73 4.84 19.58
CA LEU A 229 -7.69 5.08 18.49
C LEU A 229 -9.11 5.28 19.03
N ALA A 230 -9.50 4.53 20.07
CA ALA A 230 -10.77 4.74 20.77
C ALA A 230 -10.94 6.19 21.30
N ASN A 231 -9.83 6.91 21.57
CA ASN A 231 -9.85 8.28 22.07
C ASN A 231 -9.70 9.35 20.97
N PHE A 232 -9.19 8.98 19.79
CA PHE A 232 -8.85 9.90 18.69
C PHE A 232 -9.14 9.30 17.31
N ILE A 233 -10.39 8.88 17.06
CA ILE A 233 -10.85 8.32 15.77
C ILE A 233 -10.52 9.23 14.57
N GLU A 234 -10.30 10.53 14.79
CA GLU A 234 -10.03 11.53 13.74
C GLU A 234 -8.53 11.69 13.35
N VAL A 235 -7.57 11.05 14.02
CA VAL A 235 -6.12 11.32 13.86
C VAL A 235 -5.28 10.08 13.46
N VAL A 236 -5.64 9.37 12.38
CA VAL A 236 -5.30 7.94 12.29
C VAL A 236 -4.59 7.50 11.00
N ASP A 237 -3.35 7.95 10.80
CA ASP A 237 -2.50 7.44 9.71
C ASP A 237 -2.11 5.93 9.82
N PRO A 238 -1.84 5.35 11.01
CA PRO A 238 -1.36 3.96 11.12
C PRO A 238 -2.40 2.88 10.74
N PHE A 239 -3.69 3.18 10.90
CA PHE A 239 -4.77 2.20 10.65
C PHE A 239 -5.26 2.24 9.21
N THR A 240 -5.04 3.36 8.50
CA THR A 240 -5.43 3.53 7.10
C THR A 240 -4.93 2.36 6.24
N LYS A 241 -3.67 1.97 6.41
CA LYS A 241 -3.09 0.84 5.67
C LYS A 241 -3.82 -0.47 5.98
N LEU A 242 -3.95 -0.82 7.27
CA LEU A 242 -4.59 -2.05 7.71
C LEU A 242 -6.03 -2.15 7.19
N VAL A 243 -6.84 -1.10 7.38
CA VAL A 243 -8.25 -1.09 6.97
C VAL A 243 -8.40 -1.12 5.45
N ASN A 244 -7.53 -0.41 4.70
CA ASN A 244 -7.51 -0.50 3.23
C ASN A 244 -7.13 -1.91 2.75
N GLU A 245 -6.18 -2.58 3.41
CA GLU A 245 -5.84 -3.96 3.10
C GLU A 245 -6.98 -4.92 3.47
N MET A 246 -7.70 -4.68 4.57
CA MET A 246 -8.89 -5.45 4.98
C MET A 246 -10.01 -5.37 3.92
N ILE A 247 -10.37 -4.18 3.44
CA ILE A 247 -11.39 -4.08 2.37
C ILE A 247 -10.89 -4.71 1.06
N GLY A 248 -9.58 -4.67 0.82
CA GLY A 248 -8.92 -5.39 -0.27
C GLY A 248 -9.08 -6.91 -0.18
N LYS A 249 -9.03 -7.49 1.04
CA LYS A 249 -9.31 -8.92 1.26
C LYS A 249 -10.74 -9.33 0.95
N LEU A 250 -11.66 -8.37 0.94
CA LEU A 250 -13.03 -8.58 0.51
C LEU A 250 -13.21 -8.41 -1.00
N ASN A 251 -12.13 -8.20 -1.78
CA ASN A 251 -12.23 -8.19 -3.24
C ASN A 251 -12.73 -9.54 -3.79
N GLY A 252 -13.65 -9.48 -4.75
CA GLY A 252 -14.24 -10.69 -5.36
C GLY A 252 -15.35 -11.38 -4.57
N LEU A 253 -15.88 -10.78 -3.48
CA LEU A 253 -17.12 -11.23 -2.83
C LEU A 253 -18.32 -11.20 -3.79
N ALA A 254 -18.50 -10.06 -4.44
CA ALA A 254 -19.55 -9.80 -5.43
C ALA A 254 -19.07 -8.68 -6.38
N PRO A 255 -19.66 -8.52 -7.58
CA PRO A 255 -19.32 -7.43 -8.47
C PRO A 255 -19.52 -6.06 -7.79
N SER A 256 -18.56 -5.15 -7.94
CA SER A 256 -18.64 -3.78 -7.42
C SER A 256 -19.31 -2.86 -8.43
N ASN A 257 -20.00 -1.81 -7.96
CA ASN A 257 -20.49 -0.74 -8.83
C ASN A 257 -19.44 0.38 -9.09
N GLY A 258 -18.24 0.23 -8.53
CA GLY A 258 -17.11 1.16 -8.68
C GLY A 258 -17.02 2.23 -7.61
N ARG A 259 -18.03 2.39 -6.73
CA ARG A 259 -17.97 3.33 -5.60
C ARG A 259 -17.29 2.66 -4.40
N VAL A 260 -16.16 3.21 -3.98
CA VAL A 260 -15.39 2.78 -2.81
C VAL A 260 -15.12 4.00 -1.95
N VAL A 261 -15.29 3.84 -0.64
CA VAL A 261 -14.83 4.76 0.38
C VAL A 261 -13.71 4.06 1.12
N TRP A 262 -12.51 4.64 1.00
CA TRP A 262 -11.31 4.14 1.67
C TRP A 262 -11.34 4.49 3.16
N ALA A 263 -10.37 3.94 3.90
CA ALA A 263 -10.29 4.05 5.34
C ALA A 263 -10.53 5.49 5.82
N SER A 264 -11.60 5.67 6.58
CA SER A 264 -12.03 6.96 7.09
C SER A 264 -12.70 6.79 8.45
N ALA A 265 -12.72 7.88 9.20
CA ALA A 265 -13.42 7.97 10.47
C ALA A 265 -14.94 8.07 10.25
N ASP A 266 -15.68 7.20 10.93
CA ASP A 266 -17.12 7.29 11.10
C ASP A 266 -17.41 7.50 12.59
N ALA A 267 -17.55 8.78 12.96
CA ALA A 267 -17.78 9.19 14.34
C ALA A 267 -19.17 8.80 14.84
N GLU A 268 -20.17 8.71 13.96
CA GLU A 268 -21.55 8.35 14.31
C GLU A 268 -21.64 6.86 14.64
N GLY A 269 -21.06 5.99 13.80
CA GLY A 269 -20.99 4.55 14.05
C GLY A 269 -19.91 4.13 15.06
N GLY A 270 -19.04 5.06 15.47
CA GLY A 270 -17.92 4.77 16.37
C GLY A 270 -16.92 3.81 15.72
N SER A 271 -16.57 4.04 14.45
CA SER A 271 -15.69 3.14 13.70
C SER A 271 -14.65 3.88 12.86
N PHE A 272 -13.58 3.17 12.53
CA PHE A 272 -12.62 3.58 11.52
C PHE A 272 -12.62 2.49 10.44
N ASN A 273 -13.20 2.79 9.29
CA ASN A 273 -13.65 1.77 8.35
C ASN A 273 -13.43 2.15 6.89
N ALA A 274 -13.48 1.15 6.02
CA ALA A 274 -13.59 1.30 4.59
C ALA A 274 -14.78 0.47 4.10
N TYR A 275 -15.43 0.95 3.04
CA TYR A 275 -16.58 0.27 2.46
C TYR A 275 -16.66 0.45 0.95
N ARG A 276 -17.33 -0.48 0.28
CA ARG A 276 -17.59 -0.40 -1.16
C ARG A 276 -18.98 -0.85 -1.50
N PHE A 277 -19.57 -0.21 -2.49
CA PHE A 277 -20.89 -0.53 -2.96
C PHE A 277 -20.87 -1.66 -3.99
N LEU A 278 -21.86 -2.54 -3.89
CA LEU A 278 -22.03 -3.67 -4.78
C LEU A 278 -22.82 -3.27 -6.02
N ALA A 279 -22.60 -3.98 -7.12
CA ALA A 279 -23.42 -3.88 -8.31
C ALA A 279 -24.83 -4.40 -8.01
N LYS A 280 -25.84 -3.72 -8.55
CA LYS A 280 -27.25 -4.12 -8.40
C LYS A 280 -27.47 -5.54 -8.92
N THR A 281 -28.25 -6.32 -8.18
CA THR A 281 -28.74 -7.64 -8.60
C THR A 281 -30.27 -7.70 -8.45
N GLU A 282 -30.86 -8.87 -8.68
CA GLU A 282 -32.28 -9.11 -8.37
C GLU A 282 -32.56 -9.16 -6.86
N ARG A 283 -31.55 -9.48 -6.04
CA ARG A 283 -31.68 -9.69 -4.59
C ARG A 283 -31.41 -8.44 -3.76
N TYR A 284 -30.71 -7.46 -4.32
CA TYR A 284 -30.34 -6.23 -3.61
C TYR A 284 -29.98 -5.10 -4.59
N ASP A 285 -30.12 -3.85 -4.15
CA ASP A 285 -29.90 -2.68 -5.00
C ASP A 285 -28.47 -2.12 -4.94
N SER A 286 -28.22 -1.04 -5.69
CA SER A 286 -26.90 -0.40 -5.81
C SER A 286 -26.44 0.35 -4.56
N ASN A 287 -27.29 0.49 -3.54
CA ASN A 287 -26.96 1.10 -2.25
C ASN A 287 -26.52 0.05 -1.22
N THR A 288 -26.45 -1.22 -1.63
CA THR A 288 -25.86 -2.29 -0.84
C THR A 288 -24.35 -2.12 -0.81
N TYR A 289 -23.75 -2.22 0.36
CA TYR A 289 -22.31 -2.10 0.53
C TYR A 289 -21.77 -3.18 1.47
N VAL A 290 -20.49 -3.51 1.26
CA VAL A 290 -19.69 -4.27 2.23
C VAL A 290 -18.72 -3.33 2.89
N ALA A 291 -18.66 -3.36 4.23
CA ALA A 291 -17.76 -2.57 5.05
C ALA A 291 -16.91 -3.48 5.94
N THR A 292 -15.72 -3.00 6.28
CA THR A 292 -14.85 -3.61 7.28
C THR A 292 -13.97 -2.55 7.91
N GLY A 293 -13.55 -2.77 9.14
CA GLY A 293 -12.73 -1.81 9.86
C GLY A 293 -12.58 -2.19 11.32
N ILE A 294 -12.26 -1.17 12.11
CA ILE A 294 -12.20 -1.26 13.56
C ILE A 294 -13.42 -0.55 14.15
N TRP A 295 -14.19 -1.27 14.95
CA TRP A 295 -15.36 -0.76 15.67
C TRP A 295 -15.02 -0.57 17.16
N PHE A 296 -15.47 0.55 17.71
CA PHE A 296 -15.33 0.96 19.10
C PHE A 296 -16.73 1.02 19.75
N PRO A 297 -17.18 -0.06 20.41
CA PRO A 297 -18.55 -0.13 20.93
C PRO A 297 -18.89 0.92 21.99
N ASP A 298 -17.89 1.55 22.61
CA ASP A 298 -18.03 2.63 23.58
C ASP A 298 -18.15 4.03 22.95
N ARG A 299 -18.15 4.14 21.62
CA ARG A 299 -18.16 5.39 20.86
C ARG A 299 -19.30 5.43 19.85
N GLY A 300 -19.71 6.66 19.52
CA GLY A 300 -20.84 6.90 18.62
C GLY A 300 -22.15 6.38 19.21
N GLU A 301 -23.10 6.07 18.34
CA GLU A 301 -24.32 5.32 18.71
C GLU A 301 -24.02 3.82 18.92
N GLY A 302 -22.82 3.37 18.52
CA GLY A 302 -22.36 1.99 18.62
C GLY A 302 -23.02 1.09 17.57
N LEU A 303 -22.27 0.68 16.54
CA LEU A 303 -22.76 -0.23 15.49
C LEU A 303 -23.44 -1.48 16.07
N TYR A 304 -24.76 -1.48 16.07
CA TYR A 304 -25.63 -2.58 16.45
C TYR A 304 -25.41 -3.17 17.86
N LEU A 305 -24.88 -2.36 18.80
CA LEU A 305 -24.53 -2.84 20.14
C LEU A 305 -25.75 -3.46 20.85
N GLU A 306 -26.84 -2.71 20.93
CA GLU A 306 -28.05 -3.10 21.65
C GLU A 306 -28.69 -4.34 21.00
N GLU A 307 -28.77 -4.38 19.67
CA GLU A 307 -29.38 -5.50 18.94
C GLU A 307 -28.58 -6.79 19.07
N ILE A 308 -27.24 -6.72 19.12
CA ILE A 308 -26.40 -7.90 19.34
C ILE A 308 -26.58 -8.41 20.77
N GLU A 309 -26.61 -7.53 21.77
CA GLU A 309 -26.84 -7.90 23.16
C GLU A 309 -28.22 -8.54 23.35
N GLU A 310 -29.26 -8.01 22.69
CA GLU A 310 -30.61 -8.57 22.70
C GLU A 310 -30.64 -9.98 22.06
N GLN A 311 -30.01 -10.16 20.89
CA GLN A 311 -29.96 -11.46 20.20
C GLN A 311 -29.17 -12.52 20.97
N THR A 312 -28.09 -12.12 21.64
CA THR A 312 -27.19 -13.06 22.33
C THR A 312 -27.53 -13.27 23.80
N GLY A 313 -28.31 -12.36 24.40
CA GLY A 313 -28.56 -12.31 25.83
C GLY A 313 -27.29 -12.09 26.66
N ARG A 314 -26.23 -11.55 26.05
CA ARG A 314 -24.92 -11.34 26.66
C ARG A 314 -24.40 -9.94 26.34
N PRO A 315 -23.79 -9.24 27.32
CA PRO A 315 -23.20 -7.95 27.05
C PRO A 315 -22.02 -8.09 26.10
N VAL A 316 -21.91 -7.17 25.16
CA VAL A 316 -20.78 -7.06 24.24
C VAL A 316 -19.71 -6.23 24.93
N SER A 317 -18.48 -6.76 24.98
CA SER A 317 -17.34 -6.04 25.54
C SER A 317 -17.10 -4.71 24.81
N PHE A 318 -16.79 -3.64 25.53
CA PHE A 318 -16.36 -2.35 24.96
C PHE A 318 -14.97 -2.38 24.32
N ALA A 319 -14.25 -3.50 24.37
CA ALA A 319 -12.96 -3.63 23.71
C ALA A 319 -13.09 -3.42 22.19
N PRO A 320 -12.10 -2.79 21.54
CA PRO A 320 -12.06 -2.62 20.09
C PRO A 320 -12.22 -3.94 19.34
N LYS A 321 -12.94 -3.89 18.23
CA LYS A 321 -13.29 -5.06 17.41
C LYS A 321 -12.90 -4.86 15.97
N VAL A 322 -12.40 -5.93 15.34
CA VAL A 322 -12.37 -6.02 13.88
C VAL A 322 -13.74 -6.52 13.44
N TYR A 323 -14.33 -5.92 12.41
CA TYR A 323 -15.67 -6.30 11.94
C TYR A 323 -15.77 -6.43 10.43
N ILE A 324 -16.79 -7.16 9.97
CA ILE A 324 -17.29 -7.16 8.59
C ILE A 324 -18.79 -6.93 8.64
N GLN A 325 -19.28 -6.08 7.73
CA GLN A 325 -20.69 -5.75 7.58
C GLN A 325 -21.09 -5.87 6.11
N LEU A 326 -22.25 -6.47 5.86
CA LEU A 326 -23.01 -6.30 4.61
C LEU A 326 -24.31 -5.59 5.01
N ALA A 327 -24.49 -4.37 4.51
CA ALA A 327 -25.63 -3.53 4.84
C ALA A 327 -26.13 -2.77 3.60
N ASN A 328 -27.24 -2.07 3.76
CA ASN A 328 -27.81 -1.19 2.75
C ASN A 328 -28.20 0.14 3.38
N GLU A 329 -28.13 1.23 2.62
CA GLU A 329 -28.60 2.56 3.09
C GLU A 329 -30.12 2.60 3.38
N LYS A 330 -30.88 1.63 2.88
CA LYS A 330 -32.30 1.46 3.19
C LYS A 330 -32.50 0.21 4.00
N ASP A 331 -33.16 0.38 5.13
CA ASP A 331 -33.69 -0.73 5.93
C ASP A 331 -34.53 -1.66 5.04
N ASP A 332 -34.43 -2.96 5.28
CA ASP A 332 -35.12 -4.06 4.59
C ASP A 332 -34.64 -4.45 3.18
N ALA A 333 -33.68 -3.73 2.60
CA ALA A 333 -33.22 -4.00 1.22
C ALA A 333 -32.50 -5.36 1.07
N LEU A 334 -32.12 -6.01 2.17
CA LEU A 334 -31.46 -7.31 2.19
C LEU A 334 -32.35 -8.45 2.70
N LEU A 335 -33.66 -8.22 2.88
CA LEU A 335 -34.59 -9.27 3.34
C LEU A 335 -34.65 -10.48 2.40
N ALA A 336 -34.42 -10.28 1.10
CA ALA A 336 -34.40 -11.35 0.10
C ALA A 336 -33.23 -12.34 0.29
N LEU A 337 -32.21 -11.99 1.07
CA LEU A 337 -31.13 -12.90 1.44
C LEU A 337 -31.54 -13.71 2.67
N GLU A 338 -31.82 -14.99 2.48
CA GLU A 338 -32.24 -15.89 3.57
C GLU A 338 -31.06 -16.48 4.34
N GLY A 339 -31.24 -16.67 5.65
CA GLY A 339 -30.25 -17.30 6.53
C GLY A 339 -29.17 -16.34 7.05
N LYS A 340 -28.00 -16.90 7.37
CA LYS A 340 -26.77 -16.20 7.81
C LYS A 340 -25.55 -16.90 7.19
N PRO A 341 -24.41 -16.20 6.97
CA PRO A 341 -23.21 -16.82 6.42
C PRO A 341 -22.66 -17.97 7.26
N ASP A 342 -22.67 -17.82 8.60
CA ASP A 342 -22.24 -18.82 9.57
C ASP A 342 -22.82 -18.50 10.97
N LYS A 343 -22.53 -19.32 11.98
CA LYS A 343 -23.03 -19.16 13.36
C LYS A 343 -22.55 -17.88 14.05
N ASP A 344 -21.35 -17.40 13.68
CA ASP A 344 -20.71 -16.23 14.30
C ASP A 344 -21.13 -14.92 13.59
N TRP A 345 -22.10 -15.01 12.67
CA TRP A 345 -22.71 -13.86 12.03
C TRP A 345 -24.04 -13.50 12.71
N TYR A 346 -24.21 -12.22 12.93
CA TYR A 346 -25.44 -11.59 13.40
C TYR A 346 -26.24 -11.12 12.20
N ARG A 347 -27.57 -11.22 12.32
CA ARG A 347 -28.51 -10.69 11.33
C ARG A 347 -29.32 -9.63 12.03
N ILE A 348 -29.09 -8.37 11.69
CA ILE A 348 -29.56 -7.22 12.46
C ILE A 348 -30.45 -6.43 11.54
N TYR A 349 -31.76 -6.46 11.81
CA TYR A 349 -32.78 -6.11 10.82
C TYR A 349 -32.57 -6.90 9.51
N SER A 350 -32.20 -6.25 8.42
CA SER A 350 -31.83 -6.89 7.16
C SER A 350 -30.32 -7.13 6.98
N ASP A 351 -29.49 -6.53 7.83
CA ASP A 351 -28.05 -6.48 7.64
C ASP A 351 -27.33 -7.70 8.22
N PHE A 352 -26.11 -7.93 7.75
CA PHE A 352 -25.26 -9.01 8.22
C PHE A 352 -24.00 -8.44 8.84
N PHE A 353 -23.68 -8.85 10.06
CA PHE A 353 -22.57 -8.31 10.82
C PHE A 353 -21.80 -9.43 11.51
N THR A 354 -20.48 -9.38 11.51
CA THR A 354 -19.65 -10.24 12.35
C THR A 354 -18.47 -9.43 12.88
N PHE A 355 -18.00 -9.80 14.05
CA PHE A 355 -16.89 -9.11 14.69
C PHE A 355 -16.03 -10.05 15.53
N ARG A 356 -14.81 -9.60 15.81
CA ARG A 356 -13.87 -10.29 16.69
C ARG A 356 -13.05 -9.29 17.49
N ASP A 357 -12.88 -9.55 18.78
CA ASP A 357 -12.10 -8.69 19.66
C ASP A 357 -10.64 -8.59 19.20
N VAL A 358 -10.11 -7.36 19.14
CA VAL A 358 -8.71 -7.10 18.74
C VAL A 358 -7.74 -7.84 19.68
N ALA A 359 -8.07 -7.93 20.96
CA ALA A 359 -7.26 -8.63 21.97
C ALA A 359 -7.14 -10.14 21.73
N SER A 360 -7.94 -10.72 20.83
CA SER A 360 -7.86 -12.14 20.47
C SER A 360 -6.85 -12.44 19.36
N PHE A 361 -6.24 -11.42 18.75
CA PHE A 361 -5.17 -11.55 17.77
C PHE A 361 -3.78 -11.52 18.45
N PRO A 362 -2.73 -12.02 17.79
CA PRO A 362 -1.37 -11.96 18.32
C PRO A 362 -0.95 -10.52 18.68
N PRO A 363 -0.16 -10.31 19.74
CA PRO A 363 0.19 -8.96 20.22
C PRO A 363 1.28 -8.26 19.39
N GLU A 364 2.07 -8.98 18.58
CA GLU A 364 3.09 -8.38 17.72
C GLU A 364 2.43 -7.73 16.49
N PRO A 365 2.74 -6.48 16.10
CA PRO A 365 1.99 -5.71 15.10
C PRO A 365 1.82 -6.40 13.74
N SER A 366 2.89 -7.00 13.21
CA SER A 366 2.86 -7.66 11.91
C SER A 366 2.05 -8.97 11.97
N ALA A 367 2.25 -9.77 13.01
CA ALA A 367 1.50 -10.99 13.27
C ALA A 367 0.02 -10.71 13.56
N CYS A 368 -0.28 -9.64 14.28
CA CYS A 368 -1.63 -9.14 14.53
C CYS A 368 -2.31 -8.84 13.21
N SER A 369 -1.70 -7.98 12.39
CA SER A 369 -2.26 -7.53 11.12
C SER A 369 -2.46 -8.69 10.14
N ASN A 370 -1.48 -9.59 10.03
CA ASN A 370 -1.63 -10.80 9.20
C ASN A 370 -2.77 -11.69 9.70
N ALA A 371 -2.94 -11.85 11.01
CA ALA A 371 -4.03 -12.63 11.58
C ALA A 371 -5.40 -11.97 11.37
N ILE A 372 -5.48 -10.64 11.44
CA ILE A 372 -6.66 -9.83 11.11
C ILE A 372 -7.03 -10.02 9.64
N LEU A 373 -6.08 -9.80 8.72
CA LEU A 373 -6.30 -9.93 7.28
C LEU A 373 -6.75 -11.35 6.90
N ASN A 374 -6.16 -12.37 7.52
CA ASN A 374 -6.56 -13.76 7.31
C ASN A 374 -7.98 -14.04 7.86
N TRP A 375 -8.32 -13.49 9.03
CA TRP A 375 -9.67 -13.61 9.56
C TRP A 375 -10.71 -12.93 8.65
N VAL A 376 -10.40 -11.73 8.14
CA VAL A 376 -11.26 -11.01 7.19
C VAL A 376 -11.48 -11.81 5.91
N GLU A 377 -10.42 -12.42 5.37
CA GLU A 377 -10.49 -13.28 4.19
C GLU A 377 -11.37 -14.52 4.42
N ILE A 378 -11.21 -15.20 5.56
CA ILE A 378 -11.99 -16.39 5.93
C ILE A 378 -13.47 -16.05 6.11
N GLU A 379 -13.80 -15.00 6.86
CA GLU A 379 -15.18 -14.60 7.08
C GLU A 379 -15.82 -14.02 5.80
N GLY A 380 -15.05 -13.28 5.01
CA GLY A 380 -15.44 -12.84 3.68
C GLY A 380 -15.82 -14.02 2.78
N ALA A 381 -15.03 -15.10 2.75
CA ALA A 381 -15.35 -16.27 1.96
C ALA A 381 -16.71 -16.90 2.34
N LYS A 382 -17.09 -16.87 3.63
CA LYS A 382 -18.42 -17.34 4.07
C LYS A 382 -19.54 -16.42 3.57
N LEU A 383 -19.33 -15.10 3.64
CA LEU A 383 -20.27 -14.12 3.09
C LEU A 383 -20.45 -14.29 1.57
N LYS A 384 -19.36 -14.56 0.83
CA LYS A 384 -19.41 -14.85 -0.61
C LYS A 384 -20.31 -16.03 -0.94
N VAL A 385 -20.27 -17.09 -0.13
CA VAL A 385 -21.15 -18.26 -0.32
C VAL A 385 -22.61 -17.88 -0.17
N LEU A 386 -22.96 -17.03 0.80
CA LEU A 386 -24.32 -16.51 0.95
C LEU A 386 -24.74 -15.68 -0.28
N LEU A 387 -23.88 -14.76 -0.71
CA LEU A 387 -24.14 -13.90 -1.87
C LEU A 387 -24.24 -14.68 -3.19
N ALA A 388 -23.72 -15.90 -3.27
CA ALA A 388 -23.81 -16.74 -4.46
C ALA A 388 -25.08 -17.63 -4.54
N ARG A 389 -25.82 -17.81 -3.44
CA ARG A 389 -27.07 -18.60 -3.39
C ARG A 389 -28.23 -17.85 -4.03
#